data_AF-A0A920RBV6-F1
#
_entry.id   AF-A0A920RBV6-F1
#
_cell.length_a   1.000
_cell.length_b   1.000
_cell.length_c   1.000
_cell.angle_alpha   90.00
_cell.angle_beta   90.00
_cell.angle_gamma   90.00
#
_symmetry.space_group_name_H-M   'P 1'
#
loop_
_entity.id
_entity.type
_entity.pdbx_description
1 polymer ?
#
loop_
_entity_poly.entity_id
_entity_poly.type
_entity_poly.pdbx_seq_one_letter_code
_entity_poly.pdbx_strand_id
1 'polypeptide(L)'
;MAKKCQFEIVVANILANPLIELAPILKHYTAIGGTLMLSGVTRPQTERVVAHYRDTFSFDILYRQEWALLVGRKRPFTNMTEPPNQPY
;
A
#
# COMPACT_ATOMS: atom_id res chain seq x y z
N MET A 1 7.55 -26.54 5.24
CA MET A 1 6.85 -25.48 4.47
C MET A 1 6.88 -24.20 5.29
N ALA A 2 7.38 -23.08 4.76
CA ALA A 2 7.36 -21.81 5.48
C ALA A 2 5.92 -21.32 5.62
N LYS A 3 5.48 -21.03 6.85
CA LYS A 3 4.15 -20.48 7.12
C LYS A 3 4.11 -19.07 6.52
N LYS A 4 3.32 -18.87 5.46
CA LYS A 4 3.04 -17.53 4.93
C LYS A 4 2.24 -16.77 5.98
N CYS A 5 2.91 -15.88 6.72
CA CYS A 5 2.25 -14.98 7.65
C CYS A 5 2.08 -13.63 6.97
N GLN A 6 0.84 -13.27 6.68
CA GLN A 6 0.47 -11.90 6.37
C GLN A 6 0.04 -11.21 7.66
N PHE A 7 0.23 -9.90 7.72
CA PHE A 7 -0.01 -9.09 8.91
C PHE A 7 -1.09 -8.06 8.64
N GLU A 8 -1.93 -7.82 9.64
CA GLU A 8 -2.98 -6.79 9.57
C GLU A 8 -2.41 -5.38 9.52
N ILE A 9 -1.21 -5.18 10.10
CA ILE A 9 -0.50 -3.91 10.10
C ILE A 9 0.96 -4.17 9.71
N VAL A 10 1.45 -3.42 8.72
CA VAL A 10 2.85 -3.38 8.31
C VAL A 10 3.30 -1.92 8.37
N VAL A 11 4.45 -1.65 8.99
CA VAL A 11 5.01 -0.29 9.12
C VAL A 11 6.44 -0.28 8.63
N ALA A 12 6.82 0.71 7.84
CA ALA A 12 8.19 0.96 7.41
C ALA A 12 8.50 2.46 7.46
N ASN A 13 9.49 2.85 8.28
CA ASN A 13 10.00 4.22 8.35
C ASN A 13 11.46 4.23 7.90
N ILE A 14 11.67 4.30 6.58
CA ILE A 14 12.97 4.20 5.92
C ILE A 14 12.97 5.09 4.65
N LEU A 15 14.11 5.21 3.98
CA LEU A 15 14.25 6.09 2.82
C LEU A 15 13.37 5.67 1.62
N ALA A 16 13.03 6.66 0.78
CA ALA A 16 12.13 6.48 -0.36
C ALA A 16 12.56 5.41 -1.38
N ASN A 17 13.86 5.30 -1.70
CA ASN A 17 14.34 4.31 -2.68
C ASN A 17 14.19 2.86 -2.13
N PRO A 18 14.65 2.54 -0.91
CA PRO A 18 14.33 1.27 -0.27
C PRO A 18 12.84 0.96 -0.21
N LEU A 19 11.99 1.96 0.08
CA LEU A 19 10.54 1.75 0.05
C LEU A 19 10.03 1.36 -1.34
N ILE A 20 10.60 1.91 -2.41
CA ILE A 20 10.24 1.55 -3.79
C ILE A 20 10.70 0.13 -4.11
N GLU A 21 11.95 -0.21 -3.81
CA GLU A 21 12.55 -1.52 -4.07
C GLU A 21 11.83 -2.64 -3.30
N LEU A 22 11.42 -2.37 -2.06
CA LEU A 22 10.73 -3.33 -1.20
C LEU A 22 9.22 -3.44 -1.46
N ALA A 23 8.66 -2.68 -2.41
CA ALA A 23 7.21 -2.68 -2.67
C ALA A 23 6.61 -4.08 -2.88
N PRO A 24 7.23 -5.00 -3.67
CA PRO A 24 6.70 -6.37 -3.81
C PRO A 24 6.65 -7.14 -2.48
N ILE A 25 7.66 -6.95 -1.63
CA ILE A 25 7.80 -7.63 -0.34
C ILE A 25 6.77 -7.08 0.66
N LEU A 26 6.65 -5.76 0.76
CA LEU A 26 5.71 -5.10 1.67
C LEU A 26 4.24 -5.36 1.25
N LYS A 27 3.95 -5.39 -0.06
CA LYS A 27 2.66 -5.86 -0.60
C LYS A 27 2.37 -7.29 -0.17
N HIS A 28 3.35 -8.20 -0.27
CA HIS A 28 3.17 -9.61 0.06
C HIS A 28 2.81 -9.82 1.53
N TYR A 29 3.52 -9.15 2.43
CA TYR A 29 3.35 -9.30 3.88
C TYR A 29 2.12 -8.59 4.44
N THR A 30 1.53 -7.64 3.71
CA THR A 30 0.29 -7.00 4.17
C THR A 30 -0.92 -7.88 3.84
N ALA A 31 -1.75 -8.20 4.83
CA ALA A 31 -2.98 -8.96 4.64
C ALA A 31 -4.00 -8.19 3.80
N ILE A 32 -4.91 -8.88 3.12
CA ILE A 32 -6.05 -8.23 2.45
C ILE A 32 -6.89 -7.49 3.50
N GLY A 33 -7.25 -6.24 3.22
CA GLY A 33 -7.90 -5.36 4.20
C GLY A 33 -6.95 -4.85 5.30
N GLY A 34 -5.68 -5.23 5.29
CA GLY A 34 -4.65 -4.73 6.21
C GLY A 34 -4.17 -3.32 5.86
N THR A 35 -3.45 -2.72 6.80
CA THR A 35 -2.87 -1.38 6.70
C THR A 35 -1.36 -1.45 6.48
N LEU A 36 -0.86 -0.67 5.53
CA LEU A 36 0.55 -0.40 5.31
C LEU A 36 0.85 1.07 5.64
N MET A 37 1.78 1.33 6.56
CA MET A 37 2.19 2.69 6.91
C MET A 37 3.63 2.92 6.46
N LEU A 38 3.84 3.87 5.54
CA LEU A 38 5.15 4.21 5.01
C LEU A 38 5.54 5.63 5.43
N SER A 39 6.71 5.78 6.04
CA SER A 39 7.30 7.09 6.37
C SER A 39 8.80 7.08 6.05
N GLY A 40 9.51 8.18 6.34
CA GLY A 40 10.89 8.39 5.92
C GLY A 40 10.99 8.96 4.50
N VAL A 41 9.90 9.56 4.00
CA VAL A 41 9.84 10.22 2.69
C VAL A 41 9.50 11.69 2.85
N THR A 42 9.99 12.50 1.92
CA THR A 42 9.66 13.92 1.86
C THR A 42 8.50 14.19 0.90
N ARG A 43 7.87 15.37 1.00
CA ARG A 43 6.77 15.79 0.09
C ARG A 43 7.08 15.56 -1.40
N PRO A 44 8.25 15.97 -1.93
CA PRO A 44 8.55 15.77 -3.35
C PRO A 44 8.70 14.29 -3.76
N GLN A 45 9.00 13.41 -2.80
CA GLN A 45 9.17 11.98 -3.04
C GLN A 45 7.85 11.19 -2.96
N THR A 46 6.78 11.81 -2.43
CA THR A 46 5.57 11.10 -2.03
C THR A 46 4.88 10.42 -3.20
N GLU A 47 4.58 11.15 -4.28
CA GLU A 47 3.90 10.57 -5.46
C GLU A 47 4.72 9.43 -6.08
N ARG A 48 6.05 9.59 -6.14
CA ARG A 48 6.94 8.55 -6.65
C ARG A 48 6.81 7.27 -5.83
N VAL A 49 6.75 7.37 -4.50
CA VAL A 49 6.56 6.20 -3.63
C VAL A 49 5.15 5.63 -3.81
N VAL A 50 4.09 6.45 -3.75
CA VAL A 50 2.69 6.01 -3.95
C VAL A 50 2.50 5.22 -5.24
N ALA A 51 3.12 5.66 -6.35
CA ALA A 51 3.00 5.02 -7.65
C ALA A 51 3.40 3.54 -7.65
N HIS A 52 4.34 3.12 -6.80
CA HIS A 52 4.75 1.71 -6.70
C HIS A 52 3.80 0.84 -5.87
N TYR A 53 2.85 1.44 -5.14
CA TYR A 53 1.92 0.75 -4.26
C TYR A 53 0.44 0.88 -4.68
N ARG A 54 0.09 1.85 -5.54
CA ARG A 54 -1.29 2.18 -5.94
C ARG A 54 -2.06 1.09 -6.68
N ASP A 55 -1.36 0.09 -7.21
CA ASP A 55 -1.97 -1.11 -7.82
C ASP A 55 -2.63 -2.00 -6.76
N THR A 56 -2.15 -1.95 -5.52
CA THR A 56 -2.57 -2.84 -4.43
C THR A 56 -3.27 -2.07 -3.29
N PHE A 57 -2.87 -0.83 -3.06
CA PHE A 57 -3.30 -0.02 -1.92
C PHE A 57 -4.02 1.26 -2.36
N SER A 58 -4.99 1.68 -1.57
CA SER A 58 -5.53 3.05 -1.57
C SER A 58 -4.87 3.83 -0.44
N PHE A 59 -4.39 5.04 -0.69
CA PHE A 59 -3.61 5.81 0.29
C PHE A 59 -4.31 7.07 0.78
N ASP A 60 -4.25 7.29 2.09
CA ASP A 60 -4.36 8.59 2.72
C ASP A 60 -2.97 9.12 3.04
N ILE A 61 -2.72 10.41 2.79
CA ILE A 61 -1.39 11.01 2.98
C ILE A 61 -1.47 12.13 4.01
N LEU A 62 -0.65 12.02 5.05
CA LEU A 62 -0.48 13.03 6.07
C LEU A 62 0.87 13.70 5.91
N TYR A 63 0.91 15.02 6.02
CA TYR A 63 2.15 15.77 5.93
C TYR A 63 2.45 16.53 7.22
N ARG A 64 3.72 16.56 7.60
CA ARG A 64 4.24 17.36 8.71
C ARG A 64 5.55 18.01 8.28
N GLN A 65 5.54 19.34 8.15
CA GLN A 65 6.64 20.10 7.55
C GLN A 65 7.05 19.47 6.20
N GLU A 66 8.30 19.10 5.99
CA GLU A 66 8.79 18.44 4.76
C GLU A 66 8.48 16.95 4.66
N TRP A 67 8.03 16.30 5.73
CA TRP A 67 7.85 14.85 5.80
C TRP A 67 6.43 14.40 5.48
N ALA A 68 6.30 13.18 4.96
CA ALA A 68 5.02 12.53 4.72
C ALA A 68 4.91 11.18 5.44
N LEU A 69 3.67 10.82 5.77
CA LEU A 69 3.23 9.49 6.16
C LEU A 69 2.15 9.05 5.17
N LEU A 70 2.38 7.92 4.51
CA LEU A 70 1.43 7.30 3.60
C LEU A 70 0.75 6.16 4.34
N VAL A 71 -0.57 6.23 4.50
CA VAL A 71 -1.39 5.18 5.13
C VAL A 71 -2.16 4.47 4.02
N GLY A 72 -1.69 3.29 3.63
CA GLY A 72 -2.26 2.45 2.59
C GLY A 72 -3.21 1.40 3.15
N ARG A 73 -4.39 1.25 2.57
CA ARG A 73 -5.31 0.14 2.84
C ARG A 73 -5.29 -0.85 1.67
N LYS A 74 -4.98 -2.12 1.94
CA LYS A 74 -4.87 -3.14 0.90
C LYS A 74 -6.25 -3.50 0.37
N ARG A 75 -6.48 -3.30 -0.92
CA ARG A 75 -7.78 -3.57 -1.54
C ARG A 75 -8.10 -5.07 -1.53
N PRO A 76 -9.38 -5.45 -1.34
CA PRO A 76 -9.82 -6.79 -1.67
C PRO A 76 -9.56 -7.04 -3.17
N PHE A 77 -9.22 -8.28 -3.51
CA PHE A 77 -9.21 -8.68 -4.90
C PHE A 77 -10.67 -8.73 -5.39
N THR A 78 -11.08 -7.74 -6.19
CA THR A 78 -12.40 -7.76 -6.82
C THR A 78 -12.31 -8.55 -8.11
N ASN A 79 -12.91 -9.75 -8.15
CA ASN A 79 -13.11 -10.48 -9.40
C ASN A 79 -14.08 -9.69 -10.27
N MET A 80 -13.60 -9.16 -11.40
CA MET A 80 -14.44 -8.55 -12.41
C MET A 80 -15.00 -9.66 -13.31
N THR A 81 -15.90 -10.48 -12.77
CA THR A 81 -16.68 -11.49 -13.50
C THR A 81 -18.09 -11.49 -12.95
N GLU A 82 -18.88 -10.50 -13.36
CA GLU A 82 -20.29 -10.60 -13.75
C GLU A 82 -20.83 -9.18 -13.94
N PRO A 83 -21.38 -8.83 -15.12
CA PRO A 83 -22.13 -7.58 -15.25
C PRO A 83 -23.35 -7.63 -14.32
N PRO A 84 -23.75 -6.49 -13.70
CA PRO A 84 -24.97 -6.44 -12.91
C PRO A 84 -26.14 -6.90 -13.78
N ASN A 85 -26.89 -7.88 -13.28
CA ASN A 85 -28.15 -8.34 -13.85
C ASN A 85 -28.99 -7.11 -14.23
N GLN A 86 -29.05 -6.81 -15.53
CA GLN A 86 -29.79 -5.67 -16.07
C GLN A 86 -31.20 -6.20 -16.34
N PRO A 87 -32.23 -5.81 -15.56
CA PRO A 87 -33.59 -6.22 -15.90
C PRO A 87 -34.01 -5.46 -17.16
N TYR A 88 -34.74 -6.17 -18.03
CA TYR A 88 -35.30 -5.70 -19.31
C TYR A 88 -36.02 -4.35 -19.20
#